data_AF-A0A0P4RE58-F1
#
_entry.id   AF-A0A0P4RE58-F1
#
_cell.length_a   1.000
_cell.length_b   1.000
_cell.length_c   1.000
_cell.angle_alpha   90.00
_cell.angle_beta   90.00
_cell.angle_gamma   90.00
#
_symmetry.space_group_name_H-M   'P 1'
#
loop_
_entity.id
_entity.type
_entity.pdbx_description
1 polymer ?
#
loop_
_entity_poly.entity_id
_entity_poly.type
_entity_poly.pdbx_seq_one_letter_code
_entity_poly.pdbx_strand_id
1 'polypeptide(L)'
;MTLAVYVLDVPEFEPVVHTAEAAGMAVRRTGDYLELSTTEQEIVLRREETGMRTALWHALLTGGLDGRIVSFTPDTLHLVQEAA
;
A
#
# COMPACT_ATOMS: atom_id res chain seq x y z
N MET A 1 -0.88 16.89 2.75
CA MET A 1 0.11 15.98 2.15
C MET A 1 -0.56 14.62 2.09
N THR A 2 -0.33 13.84 1.04
CA THR A 2 -0.98 12.54 0.84
C THR A 2 0.01 11.45 1.13
N LEU A 3 -0.43 10.37 1.77
CA LEU A 3 0.33 9.14 1.87
C LEU A 3 -0.05 8.25 0.69
N ALA A 4 0.93 7.72 -0.05
CA ALA A 4 0.65 6.89 -1.22
C ALA A 4 1.60 5.70 -1.38
N VAL A 5 1.05 4.53 -1.70
CA VAL A 5 1.82 3.32 -2.06
C VAL A 5 1.56 3.01 -3.54
N TYR A 6 2.61 2.63 -4.27
CA TYR A 6 2.52 2.29 -5.68
C TYR A 6 2.76 0.80 -5.88
N VAL A 7 1.77 0.11 -6.45
CA VAL A 7 1.82 -1.34 -6.73
C VAL A 7 1.68 -1.60 -8.23
N LEU A 8 2.21 -2.71 -8.73
CA LEU A 8 2.04 -3.08 -10.15
C LEU A 8 0.56 -3.34 -10.46
N ASP A 9 0.10 -2.89 -11.62
CA ASP A 9 -1.24 -3.18 -12.14
C ASP A 9 -1.30 -4.59 -12.75
N VAL A 10 -1.20 -5.62 -11.90
CA VAL A 10 -1.27 -7.03 -12.27
C VAL A 10 -2.14 -7.82 -11.27
N PRO A 11 -2.75 -8.95 -11.69
CA PRO A 11 -3.71 -9.68 -10.86
C PRO A 11 -3.18 -10.10 -9.48
N GLU A 12 -1.88 -10.32 -9.37
CA GLU A 12 -1.23 -10.69 -8.11
C GLU A 12 -1.42 -9.61 -7.03
N PHE A 13 -1.47 -8.34 -7.40
CA PHE A 13 -1.65 -7.22 -6.47
C PHE A 13 -3.11 -6.80 -6.26
N GLU A 14 -4.07 -7.34 -7.02
CA GLU A 14 -5.50 -7.05 -6.80
C GLU A 14 -5.94 -7.22 -5.34
N PRO A 15 -5.55 -8.27 -4.60
CA PRO A 15 -6.03 -8.44 -3.23
C PRO A 15 -5.70 -7.26 -2.30
N VAL A 16 -4.52 -6.64 -2.42
CA VAL A 16 -4.18 -5.46 -1.61
C VAL A 16 -4.86 -4.18 -2.10
N VAL A 17 -5.11 -4.05 -3.40
CA VAL A 17 -5.88 -2.94 -3.96
C VAL A 17 -7.29 -2.94 -3.39
N HIS A 18 -7.96 -4.10 -3.41
CA HIS A 18 -9.30 -4.27 -2.85
C HIS A 18 -9.34 -3.99 -1.35
N THR A 19 -8.33 -4.42 -0.58
CA THR A 19 -8.23 -4.11 0.85
C THR A 19 -8.03 -2.61 1.09
N ALA A 20 -7.22 -1.93 0.27
CA ALA A 20 -7.01 -0.49 0.37
C ALA A 20 -8.30 0.29 0.06
N GLU A 21 -9.04 -0.10 -0.99
CA GLU A 21 -10.35 0.49 -1.32
C GLU A 21 -11.36 0.29 -0.18
N ALA A 22 -11.42 -0.92 0.38
CA ALA A 22 -12.30 -1.22 1.52
C ALA A 22 -11.92 -0.42 2.78
N ALA A 23 -10.65 -0.03 2.92
CA ALA A 23 -10.16 0.86 3.96
C ALA A 23 -10.39 2.36 3.65
N GLY A 24 -11.00 2.69 2.51
CA GLY A 24 -11.32 4.06 2.11
C GLY A 24 -10.18 4.80 1.41
N MET A 25 -9.12 4.10 1.00
CA MET A 25 -8.07 4.69 0.17
C MET A 25 -8.57 4.93 -1.25
N ALA A 26 -8.10 6.01 -1.88
CA ALA A 26 -8.32 6.25 -3.30
C ALA A 26 -7.39 5.38 -4.13
N VAL A 27 -7.90 4.85 -5.24
CA VAL A 27 -7.11 4.08 -6.21
C VAL A 27 -7.08 4.82 -7.53
N ARG A 28 -5.87 5.03 -8.05
CA ARG A 28 -5.66 5.72 -9.32
C ARG A 28 -4.61 5.02 -10.15
N ARG A 29 -4.93 4.71 -11.40
CA ARG A 29 -3.95 4.17 -12.35
C ARG A 29 -2.92 5.25 -12.74
N THR A 30 -1.65 4.89 -12.72
CA THR A 30 -0.51 5.71 -13.14
C THR A 30 0.46 4.84 -13.95
N GLY A 31 0.34 4.84 -15.28
CA GLY A 31 1.11 3.96 -16.15
C GLY A 31 0.76 2.47 -15.91
N ASP A 32 1.79 1.66 -15.66
CA ASP A 32 1.69 0.24 -15.30
C ASP A 32 1.55 -0.01 -13.79
N TYR A 33 1.29 1.05 -13.02
CA TYR A 33 1.12 1.01 -11.57
C TYR A 33 -0.26 1.52 -11.15
N LEU A 34 -0.67 1.11 -9.96
CA LEU A 34 -1.80 1.64 -9.22
C LEU A 34 -1.26 2.41 -8.01
N GLU A 35 -1.65 3.68 -7.91
CA GLU A 35 -1.46 4.49 -6.72
C GLU A 35 -2.61 4.22 -5.75
N LEU A 36 -2.27 3.81 -4.54
CA LEU A 36 -3.17 3.66 -3.40
C LEU A 36 -2.89 4.82 -2.44
N SER A 37 -3.77 5.82 -2.37
CA SER A 37 -3.50 7.03 -1.58
C SER A 37 -4.59 7.40 -0.59
N THR A 38 -4.19 8.11 0.47
CA THR A 38 -5.08 8.58 1.53
C THR A 38 -4.62 9.95 2.08
N THR A 39 -5.56 10.67 2.67
CA THR A 39 -5.29 11.89 3.43
C THR A 39 -5.01 11.63 4.91
N GLU A 40 -5.19 10.39 5.38
CA GLU A 40 -4.84 9.98 6.74
C GLU A 40 -3.34 10.15 7.01
N GLN A 41 -2.99 10.50 8.25
CA GLN A 41 -1.59 10.73 8.64
C GLN A 41 -0.79 9.45 8.82
N GLU A 42 -1.49 8.35 9.09
CA GLU A 42 -0.92 7.04 9.40
C GLU A 42 -1.82 5.95 8.81
N ILE A 43 -1.23 4.89 8.26
CA ILE A 43 -1.94 3.66 7.92
C ILE A 43 -1.19 2.44 8.43
N VAL A 44 -1.96 1.43 8.80
CA VAL A 44 -1.47 0.09 9.13
C VAL A 44 -2.22 -0.92 8.29
N LEU A 45 -1.54 -1.53 7.32
CA LEU A 45 -2.05 -2.65 6.54
C LEU A 45 -1.64 -3.95 7.20
N ARG A 46 -2.58 -4.90 7.34
CA ARG A 46 -2.29 -6.26 7.80
C ARG A 46 -2.33 -7.23 6.63
N ARG A 47 -1.28 -8.04 6.46
CA ARG A 47 -1.20 -9.01 5.36
C ARG A 47 -2.37 -9.99 5.36
N GLU A 48 -2.81 -10.43 6.54
CA GLU A 48 -3.95 -11.36 6.65
C GLU A 48 -5.26 -10.79 6.08
N GLU A 49 -5.47 -9.47 6.20
CA GLU A 49 -6.63 -8.76 5.66
C GLU A 49 -6.57 -8.62 4.12
N THR A 50 -5.37 -8.75 3.54
CA THR A 50 -5.16 -8.73 2.08
C THR A 50 -5.23 -10.10 1.42
N GLY A 51 -5.03 -11.18 2.17
CA GLY A 51 -4.86 -12.52 1.58
C GLY A 51 -3.58 -12.71 0.74
N MET A 52 -2.65 -11.74 0.75
CA MET A 52 -1.41 -11.83 -0.02
C MET A 52 -0.47 -12.94 0.51
N ARG A 53 0.22 -13.57 -0.44
CA ARG A 53 1.35 -14.46 -0.15
C ARG A 53 2.54 -13.65 0.38
N THR A 54 3.30 -14.21 1.31
CA THR A 54 4.45 -13.55 1.96
C THR A 54 5.46 -12.97 0.96
N ALA A 55 5.78 -13.71 -0.12
CA ALA A 55 6.72 -13.22 -1.13
C ALA A 55 6.24 -11.94 -1.83
N LEU A 56 4.94 -11.87 -2.14
CA LEU A 56 4.36 -10.71 -2.81
C LEU A 56 4.13 -9.55 -1.86
N TRP A 57 3.78 -9.86 -0.60
CA TRP A 57 3.71 -8.88 0.46
C TRP A 57 5.02 -8.10 0.59
N HIS A 58 6.17 -8.78 0.61
CA HIS A 58 7.48 -8.12 0.64
C HIS A 58 7.83 -7.33 -0.63
N ALA A 59 7.12 -7.57 -1.74
CA ALA A 59 7.25 -6.79 -2.97
C ALA A 59 6.33 -5.57 -3.03
N LEU A 60 5.46 -5.35 -2.02
CA LEU A 60 4.43 -4.31 -2.01
C LEU A 60 4.95 -2.89 -2.24
N LEU A 61 6.17 -2.59 -1.77
CA LEU A 61 6.77 -1.26 -1.86
C LEU A 61 7.71 -1.08 -3.06
N THR A 62 7.77 -2.06 -3.97
CA THR A 62 8.72 -2.01 -5.10
C THR A 62 8.30 -1.02 -6.20
N GLY A 63 7.03 -0.63 -6.26
CA GLY A 63 6.57 0.45 -7.16
C GLY A 63 6.83 1.86 -6.62
N GLY A 64 7.20 2.00 -5.34
CA GLY A 64 7.48 3.27 -4.68
C GLY A 64 6.54 3.58 -3.51
N LEU A 65 6.87 4.66 -2.80
CA LEU A 65 6.16 5.17 -1.63
C LEU A 65 6.29 6.70 -1.60
N ASP A 66 5.20 7.39 -1.33
CA ASP A 66 5.17 8.76 -0.85
C ASP A 66 4.79 8.74 0.64
N GLY A 67 5.75 9.02 1.52
CA GLY A 67 5.64 8.87 2.97
C GLY A 67 6.84 8.16 3.59
N ARG A 68 6.69 7.74 4.85
CA ARG A 68 7.76 7.09 5.63
C ARG A 68 7.31 5.75 6.19
N ILE A 69 8.17 4.75 6.05
CA ILE A 69 7.99 3.42 6.67
C ILE A 69 8.34 3.52 8.16
N VAL A 70 7.37 3.22 9.03
CA VAL A 70 7.60 3.06 10.48
C VAL A 70 8.04 1.62 10.78
N SER A 71 7.34 0.64 10.21
CA SER A 71 7.72 -0.77 10.28
C SER A 71 7.20 -1.55 9.09
N PHE A 72 7.95 -2.57 8.68
CA PHE A 72 7.54 -3.51 7.65
C PHE A 72 7.97 -4.93 8.05
N THR A 73 6.99 -5.72 8.45
CA THR A 73 7.17 -7.09 8.94
C THR A 73 6.53 -8.08 7.98
N PRO A 74 6.66 -9.40 8.19
CA PRO A 74 5.90 -10.38 7.42
C PRO A 74 4.38 -10.21 7.53
N ASP A 75 3.84 -9.54 8.55
CA ASP A 75 2.39 -9.48 8.80
C ASP A 75 1.81 -8.07 8.75
N THR A 76 2.62 -7.04 8.94
CA THR A 76 2.16 -5.65 9.06
C THR A 76 3.05 -4.68 8.32
N LEU A 77 2.42 -3.70 7.67
CA LEU A 77 3.06 -2.54 7.06
C LEU A 77 2.48 -1.30 7.72
N HIS A 78 3.32 -0.55 8.41
CA HIS A 78 2.95 0.69 9.06
C HIS A 78 3.68 1.85 8.38
N LEU A 79 2.90 2.79 7.84
CA LEU A 79 3.37 3.98 7.14
C LEU A 79 2.79 5.24 7.79
N VAL A 80 3.57 6.32 7.76
CA VAL A 80 3.14 7.66 8.16
C VAL A 80 3.47 8.67 7.06
N GLN A 81 2.76 9.79 7.02
CA GLN A 81 3.12 10.91 6.15
C GLN A 81 4.56 11.37 6.46
N GLU A 82 5.30 11.76 5.42
CA GLU A 82 6.58 12.41 5.61
C GLU A 82 6.34 13.83 6.16
N ALA A 83 6.96 14.14 7.29
CA ALA A 83 6.88 15.49 7.86
C ALA A 83 7.71 16.43 6.97
N ALA A 84 7.09 17.54 6.56
CA ALA A 84 7.75 18.62 5.80
C ALA A 84 8.94 19.23 6.56
#